data_AF-A0A256XET0-F1
#
_entry.id   AF-A0A256XET0-F1
#
_cell.length_a   1.000
_cell.length_b   1.000
_cell.length_c   1.000
_cell.angle_alpha   90.00
_cell.angle_beta   90.00
_cell.angle_gamma   90.00
#
_symmetry.space_group_name_H-M   'P 1'
#
loop_
_entity.id
_entity.type
_entity.pdbx_description
1 polymer ?
#
loop_
_entity_poly.entity_id
_entity_poly.type
_entity_poly.pdbx_seq_one_letter_code
_entity_poly.pdbx_strand_id
1 'polypeptide(L)' 'MFKCSICGKPIEFRDVKYIYENVIVCRECYPQYYVRKLCPLVRKRMLNKNPTSCIYCNFKKECDEYLLSVVKKHE' A
#
# COMPACT_ATOMS: atom_id res chain seq x y z
N MET A 1 -5.30 -6.64 -21.64
CA MET A 1 -6.28 -6.55 -20.53
C MET A 1 -5.53 -6.71 -19.22
N PHE A 2 -5.59 -5.74 -18.31
CA PHE A 2 -4.89 -5.81 -17.03
C PHE A 2 -5.68 -6.64 -16.02
N LYS A 3 -5.00 -7.30 -15.09
CA LYS A 3 -5.62 -8.09 -14.02
C LYS A 3 -5.10 -7.60 -12.69
N CYS A 4 -6.00 -7.35 -11.74
CA CYS A 4 -5.59 -7.00 -10.38
C CYS A 4 -4.89 -8.20 -9.72
N SER A 5 -3.65 -8.03 -9.25
CA SER A 5 -2.87 -9.06 -8.57
C SER A 5 -3.47 -9.47 -7.21
N ILE A 6 -4.42 -8.71 -6.67
CA ILE A 6 -5.05 -8.97 -5.37
C ILE A 6 -6.37 -9.71 -5.54
N CYS A 7 -7.33 -9.17 -6.30
CA CYS A 7 -8.65 -9.77 -6.46
C CYS A 7 -8.81 -10.62 -7.73
N GLY A 8 -7.82 -10.62 -8.62
CA GLY A 8 -7.87 -11.38 -9.87
C GLY A 8 -8.88 -10.86 -10.91
N LYS A 9 -9.61 -9.78 -10.64
CA LYS A 9 -10.56 -9.21 -11.59
C LYS A 9 -9.82 -8.57 -12.78
N PRO A 10 -10.35 -8.70 -14.02
CA PRO A 10 -9.92 -7.87 -15.13
C PRO A 10 -10.25 -6.41 -14.80
N ILE A 11 -9.33 -5.50 -15.08
CA ILE A 11 -9.49 -4.08 -14.81
C ILE A 11 -9.07 -3.25 -16.02
N GLU A 12 -9.77 -2.15 -16.24
CA GLU A 12 -9.37 -1.14 -17.20
C GLU A 12 -8.21 -0.32 -16.64
N PHE A 13 -7.42 0.28 -17.53
CA PHE A 13 -6.24 1.06 -17.13
C PHE A 13 -6.60 2.22 -16.18
N ARG A 14 -7.79 2.84 -16.34
CA ARG A 14 -8.28 3.92 -15.47
C ARG A 14 -8.53 3.50 -14.02
N ASP A 15 -8.75 2.21 -13.79
CA ASP A 15 -9.03 1.64 -12.47
C ASP A 15 -7.76 1.13 -11.78
N VAL A 16 -6.63 1.19 -12.49
CA VAL A 16 -5.33 0.88 -11.91
C VAL A 16 -4.90 2.00 -10.99
N LYS A 17 -4.58 1.64 -9.74
CA LYS A 17 -4.14 2.58 -8.71
C LYS A 17 -2.66 2.43 -8.35
N TYR A 18 -2.07 1.28 -8.66
CA TYR A 18 -0.65 1.00 -8.46
C TYR A 18 -0.14 0.02 -9.50
N ILE A 19 1.03 0.30 -10.05
CA ILE A 19 1.78 -0.57 -10.95
C ILE A 19 3.24 -0.54 -10.50
N TYR A 20 3.80 -1.71 -10.25
CA TYR A 20 5.24 -1.86 -10.04
C TYR A 20 5.65 -3.28 -10.46
N GLU A 21 6.58 -3.38 -11.40
CA GLU A 21 7.00 -4.65 -12.03
C GLU A 21 5.78 -5.47 -12.50
N ASN A 22 5.56 -6.65 -11.93
CA ASN A 22 4.46 -7.56 -12.28
C ASN A 22 3.22 -7.40 -11.38
N VAL A 23 3.21 -6.40 -10.48
CA VAL A 23 2.12 -6.16 -9.54
C VAL A 23 1.26 -5.00 -10.02
N ILE A 24 -0.02 -5.30 -10.29
CA ILE A 24 -1.03 -4.33 -10.68
C ILE A 24 -2.16 -4.37 -9.67
N VAL A 25 -2.49 -3.24 -9.06
CA VAL A 25 -3.52 -3.17 -8.02
C VAL A 25 -4.60 -2.19 -8.44
N CYS A 26 -5.85 -2.65 -8.41
CA CYS A 26 -7.00 -1.81 -8.69
C CYS A 26 -7.30 -0.85 -7.53
N ARG A 27 -8.10 0.18 -7.81
CA ARG A 27 -8.49 1.20 -6.83
C ARG A 27 -9.11 0.61 -5.55
N GLU A 28 -9.94 -0.42 -5.66
CA GLU A 28 -10.59 -1.07 -4.50
C GLU A 28 -9.59 -1.81 -3.60
N CYS A 29 -8.62 -2.51 -4.19
CA CYS A 29 -7.64 -3.29 -3.44
C CYS A 29 -6.47 -2.46 -2.93
N TYR A 30 -6.27 -1.27 -3.49
CA TYR A 30 -5.10 -0.44 -3.19
C TYR A 30 -4.97 -0.04 -1.71
N PRO A 31 -6.02 0.37 -0.99
CA PRO A 31 -5.91 0.70 0.43
C PRO A 31 -5.31 -0.44 1.26
N GLN A 32 -5.83 -1.66 1.10
CA GLN A 32 -5.34 -2.83 1.82
C GLN A 32 -3.92 -3.23 1.39
N TYR A 33 -3.62 -3.16 0.09
CA TYR A 33 -2.29 -3.42 -0.43
C TYR A 33 -1.26 -2.42 0.13
N TYR A 34 -1.61 -1.14 0.13
CA TYR A 34 -0.80 -0.06 0.66
C TYR A 34 -0.48 -0.31 2.13
N VAL A 35 -1.51 -0.59 2.94
CA VAL A 35 -1.36 -0.92 4.36
C VAL A 35 -0.39 -2.07 4.59
N ARG A 36 -0.59 -3.19 3.91
CA ARG A 36 0.16 -4.43 4.17
C ARG A 36 1.55 -4.48 3.57
N LYS A 37 1.77 -3.84 2.42
CA LYS A 37 3.01 -3.99 1.64
C LYS A 37 3.83 -2.71 1.58
N LEU A 38 3.18 -1.55 1.53
CA LEU A 38 3.86 -0.27 1.34
C LEU A 38 4.10 0.45 2.69
N CYS A 39 3.18 0.44 3.65
CA CYS A 39 3.38 1.12 4.95
C CYS A 39 4.65 0.69 5.71
N PRO A 40 5.04 -0.61 5.75
CA PRO A 40 6.33 -1.01 6.35
C PRO A 40 7.54 -0.33 5.73
N LEU A 41 7.50 -0.12 4.41
CA LEU A 41 8.55 0.58 3.68
C LEU A 41 8.45 2.09 3.92
N VAL A 42 7.23 2.62 4.05
CA VAL A 42 6.99 4.04 4.35
C VAL A 42 7.62 4.42 5.69
N ARG A 43 7.45 3.64 6.76
CA ARG A 43 8.11 3.92 8.05
C ARG A 43 9.64 4.02 7.89
N LYS A 44 10.26 3.11 7.14
CA LYS A 44 11.70 3.16 6.85
C LYS A 44 12.09 4.43 6.07
N ARG A 45 11.27 4.84 5.09
CA ARG A 45 11.47 6.09 4.32
C ARG A 45 11.25 7.34 5.17
N MET A 46 10.30 7.31 6.11
CA MET A 46 9.99 8.40 7.04
C MET A 46 11.12 8.68 8.02
N LEU A 47 11.92 7.67 8.38
CA LEU A 47 13.09 7.84 9.25
C LEU A 47 14.17 8.75 8.61
N ASN A 48 14.10 9.00 7.29
CA ASN A 48 14.91 10.00 6.57
C ASN A 48 14.12 11.27 6.14
N LYS A 49 13.02 11.57 6.85
CA LYS A 49 12.18 12.79 6.87
C LYS A 49 11.54 13.29 5.55
N ASN A 50 10.23 13.56 5.71
CA ASN A 50 9.27 14.23 4.81
C ASN A 50 9.12 13.67 3.39
N PRO A 51 8.32 12.60 3.21
CA PRO A 51 7.81 12.27 1.89
C PRO A 51 6.90 13.40 1.39
N THR A 52 7.34 13.97 0.28
CA THR A 52 6.84 15.20 -0.37
C THR A 52 5.40 15.12 -0.88
N SER A 53 4.79 13.93 -0.86
CA SER A 53 3.42 13.72 -1.33
C SER A 53 2.92 12.39 -0.75
N CYS A 54 2.31 12.40 0.43
CA CYS A 54 2.11 11.14 1.13
C CYS A 54 0.69 10.62 1.01
N ILE A 55 0.51 9.69 0.06
CA ILE A 55 -0.56 8.67 0.10
C ILE A 55 -0.66 8.05 1.52
N TYR A 56 0.44 8.01 2.27
CA TYR A 56 0.46 7.65 3.69
C TYR A 56 -0.46 8.52 4.54
N CYS A 57 -0.52 9.83 4.33
CA CYS A 57 -1.40 10.71 5.11
C CYS A 57 -2.86 10.28 4.99
N ASN A 58 -3.27 9.78 3.81
CA ASN A 58 -4.62 9.27 3.58
C ASN A 58 -4.91 7.95 4.31
N PHE A 59 -3.87 7.20 4.69
CA PHE A 59 -3.98 5.89 5.34
C PHE A 59 -3.15 5.82 6.62
N LYS A 60 -2.88 6.97 7.26
CA LYS A 60 -1.87 7.06 8.33
C LYS A 60 -2.28 6.21 9.52
N LYS A 61 -3.54 6.33 9.93
CA LYS A 61 -4.09 5.58 11.06
C LYS A 61 -4.00 4.09 10.82
N GLU A 62 -4.46 3.61 9.65
CA GLU A 62 -4.44 2.20 9.27
C GLU A 62 -3.01 1.67 9.13
N CYS A 63 -2.08 2.48 8.60
CA CYS A 63 -0.66 2.13 8.55
C CYS A 63 -0.08 1.99 9.97
N ASP A 64 -0.34 2.94 10.86
CA ASP A 64 0.24 2.97 12.20
C ASP A 64 -0.29 1.80 13.04
N GLU A 65 -1.59 1.52 12.97
CA GLU A 65 -2.21 0.34 13.59
C GLU A 65 -1.63 -0.98 13.04
N TYR A 66 -1.47 -1.08 11.71
CA TYR A 66 -0.84 -2.24 11.08
C TYR A 66 0.60 -2.42 11.56
N LEU A 67 1.40 -1.36 11.58
CA LEU A 67 2.79 -1.39 12.04
C LEU A 67 2.91 -1.85 13.50
N LEU A 68 2.05 -1.35 14.39
CA LEU A 68 2.00 -1.79 15.79
C LEU A 68 1.64 -3.27 15.89
N SER A 69 0.68 -3.76 15.09
CA SER A 69 0.29 -5.17 15.07
C SER A 69 1.41 -6.11 14.59
N VAL A 70 2.29 -5.63 13.71
CA VAL A 70 3.44 -6.40 13.21
C VAL A 70 4.58 -6.40 14.22
N VAL A 71 4.88 -5.27 14.86
CA VAL A 71 5.94 -5.18 15.88
C VAL A 71 5.63 -6.08 17.08
N LYS A 72 4.40 -6.06 17.58
CA LYS A 72 3.96 -6.91 18.71
C LYS A 72 4.00 -8.42 18.42
N LYS A 73 4.07 -8.83 17.16
CA LYS A 73 4.16 -10.26 16.77
C LYS A 73 5.60 -10.77 16.75
N HIS A 74 6.59 -9.89 16.91
CA HIS A 74 8.02 -10.21 16.85
C HIS A 74 8.75 -9.90 18.16
N GLU A 75 8.02 -9.56 19.23
CA GLU A 75 8.48 -9.61 20.64
C GLU A 75 8.09 -10.94 21.26
#